data_AF-A0A562N8C1-F1
#
_entry.id   AF-A0A562N8C1-F1
#
_cell.length_a   1.000
_cell.length_b   1.000
_cell.length_c   1.000
_cell.angle_alpha   90.00
_cell.angle_beta   90.00
_cell.angle_gamma   90.00
#
_symmetry.space_group_name_H-M   'P 1'
#
loop_
_entity.id
_entity.type
_entity.pdbx_description
1 polymer ?
#
loop_
_entity_poly.entity_id
_entity_poly.type
_entity_poly.pdbx_seq_one_letter_code
_entity_poly.pdbx_strand_id
1 'polypeptide(L)' 'MRSRWTILAALFVARAAFAFQFESVAAVAPQVSQSLGASLADIGILIGLYFAPGVLLALPGGTIGRRYGDKATVLAGL' A
#
# COMPACT_ATOMS: atom_id res chain seq x y z
N MET A 1 6.31 28.41 -5.17
CA MET A 1 7.33 27.34 -5.38
C MET A 1 7.55 26.46 -4.15
N ARG A 2 7.42 26.97 -2.92
CA ARG A 2 7.67 26.21 -1.67
C ARG A 2 6.72 25.03 -1.41
N SER A 3 5.45 25.07 -1.88
CA SER A 3 4.51 23.96 -1.66
C SER A 3 4.65 22.78 -2.64
N ARG A 4 5.20 23.00 -3.85
CA ARG A 4 5.33 21.92 -4.85
C ARG A 4 6.33 20.85 -4.40
N TRP A 5 7.47 21.28 -3.86
CA TRP A 5 8.49 20.39 -3.31
C TRP A 5 8.00 19.65 -2.07
N THR A 6 7.18 20.27 -1.22
CA THR A 6 6.56 19.60 -0.07
C THR A 6 5.60 18.49 -0.51
N ILE A 7 4.76 18.74 -1.53
CA ILE A 7 3.86 17.73 -2.08
C ILE A 7 4.68 16.57 -2.68
N LEU A 8 5.72 16.87 -3.44
CA LEU A 8 6.60 15.84 -4.01
C LEU A 8 7.30 15.02 -2.93
N ALA A 9 7.80 15.65 -1.87
CA ALA A 9 8.40 14.96 -0.74
C ALA A 9 7.38 14.05 -0.03
N ALA A 10 6.15 14.52 0.18
CA ALA A 10 5.08 13.71 0.78
C ALA A 10 4.72 12.51 -0.11
N LEU A 11 4.57 12.71 -1.42
CA LEU A 11 4.30 11.61 -2.37
C LEU A 11 5.45 10.61 -2.42
N PHE A 12 6.70 11.08 -2.34
CA PHE A 12 7.88 10.23 -2.29
C PHE A 12 7.89 9.39 -1.01
N VAL A 13 7.68 10.00 0.16
CA VAL A 13 7.62 9.28 1.44
C VAL A 13 6.48 8.26 1.43
N ALA A 14 5.30 8.63 0.93
CA ALA A 14 4.17 7.71 0.81
C ALA A 14 4.52 6.51 -0.09
N ARG A 15 5.20 6.73 -1.22
CA ARG A 15 5.65 5.65 -2.11
C ARG A 15 6.73 4.77 -1.49
N ALA A 16 7.70 5.37 -0.80
CA ALA A 16 8.74 4.63 -0.10
C ALA A 16 8.16 3.78 1.05
N ALA A 17 7.23 4.34 1.83
CA ALA A 17 6.57 3.65 2.93
C ALA A 17 5.74 2.45 2.44
N PHE A 18 5.07 2.57 1.29
CA PHE A 18 4.35 1.45 0.69
C PHE A 18 5.29 0.30 0.31
N ALA A 19 6.40 0.60 -0.36
CA ALA A 19 7.39 -0.40 -0.73
C ALA A 19 8.04 -1.05 0.50
N PHE A 20 8.38 -0.24 1.51
CA PHE A 20 8.96 -0.74 2.77
C PHE A 20 8.03 -1.71 3.50
N GLN A 21 6.74 -1.39 3.60
CA GLN A 21 5.75 -2.29 4.20
C GLN A 21 5.73 -3.64 3.50
N PHE A 22 5.81 -3.65 2.15
CA PHE A 22 5.77 -4.88 1.38
C PHE A 22 7.05 -5.73 1.50
N GLU A 23 8.21 -5.12 1.31
CA GLU A 23 9.50 -5.81 1.40
C GLU A 23 9.80 -6.30 2.83
N SER A 24 9.27 -5.61 3.85
CA SER A 24 9.43 -6.05 5.24
C SER A 24 8.79 -7.40 5.50
N VAL A 25 7.64 -7.70 4.88
CA VAL A 25 6.94 -9.00 5.01
C VAL A 25 7.79 -10.12 4.41
N ALA A 26 8.41 -9.87 3.25
CA ALA A 26 9.31 -10.84 2.63
C ALA A 26 10.54 -11.12 3.51
N ALA A 27 11.11 -10.08 4.13
CA ALA A 27 12.28 -10.20 5.00
C ALA A 27 12.01 -11.01 6.29
N VAL A 28 10.79 -10.96 6.83
CA VAL A 28 10.39 -11.71 8.04
C VAL A 28 9.67 -13.02 7.76
N ALA A 29 9.37 -13.33 6.50
CA ALA A 29 8.62 -14.53 6.12
C ALA A 29 9.22 -15.85 6.66
N PRO A 30 10.55 -16.07 6.66
CA PRO A 30 11.14 -17.27 7.27
C PRO A 30 10.87 -17.40 8.78
N GLN A 31 10.94 -16.29 9.52
CA GLN A 31 10.73 -16.23 10.97
C GLN A 31 9.25 -16.43 11.31
N VAL A 32 8.35 -15.84 10.52
CA VAL A 32 6.90 -16.03 10.60
C VAL A 32 6.54 -17.49 10.33
N SER A 33 7.14 -18.11 9.31
CA SER A 33 6.95 -19.52 8.98
C SER A 33 7.38 -20.44 10.12
N GLN A 34 8.54 -20.18 10.74
CA GLN A 34 9.02 -20.97 11.88
C GLN A 34 8.19 -20.80 13.14
N SER A 35 7.72 -19.57 13.43
CA SER A 35 7.01 -19.27 14.68
C SER A 35 5.52 -19.65 14.65
N LEU A 36 4.87 -19.54 13.50
CA LEU A 36 3.44 -19.79 13.34
C LEU A 36 3.13 -21.09 12.57
N GLY A 37 4.15 -21.82 12.10
CA GLY A 37 3.98 -23.01 11.26
C GLY A 37 3.37 -22.71 9.90
N ALA A 38 3.35 -21.44 9.48
CA ALA A 38 2.76 -21.01 8.22
C ALA A 38 3.67 -21.41 7.05
N SER A 39 3.10 -21.98 6.00
CA SER A 39 3.82 -22.26 4.76
C SER A 39 4.02 -20.98 3.94
N LEU A 40 4.94 -21.02 2.98
CA LEU A 40 5.13 -19.91 2.04
C LEU A 40 3.85 -19.63 1.22
N ALA A 41 3.02 -20.67 0.98
CA ALA A 41 1.74 -20.54 0.29
C ALA A 41 0.73 -19.73 1.12
N ASP A 42 0.68 -19.95 2.44
CA ASP A 42 -0.22 -19.21 3.34
C ASP A 42 0.14 -17.71 3.37
N ILE A 43 1.44 -17.41 3.44
CA ILE A 43 1.95 -16.03 3.38
C ILE A 43 1.58 -15.39 2.03
N GLY A 44 1.73 -16.12 0.93
CA GLY A 44 1.33 -15.66 -0.40
C GLY A 44 -0.17 -15.36 -0.52
N ILE A 45 -1.02 -16.19 0.08
CA ILE A 45 -2.48 -15.96 0.13
C ILE A 45 -2.79 -14.70 0.94
N LEU A 46 -2.16 -14.50 2.09
CA LEU A 46 -2.37 -13.30 2.91
C LEU A 46 -1.95 -12.02 2.17
N ILE A 47 -0.82 -12.07 1.46
CA ILE A 47 -0.38 -10.99 0.58
C ILE A 47 -1.42 -10.72 -0.51
N GLY A 48 -1.90 -11.76 -1.20
CA GLY A 48 -2.91 -11.63 -2.25
C GLY A 48 -4.22 -11.02 -1.73
N LEU A 49 -4.66 -11.45 -0.54
CA LEU A 49 -5.86 -10.92 0.12
C LEU A 49 -5.71 -9.44 0.49
N TYR A 50 -4.51 -9.03 0.93
CA TYR A 50 -4.20 -7.62 1.19
C TYR A 50 -4.27 -6.75 -0.07
N PHE A 51 -3.83 -7.25 -1.22
CA PHE A 51 -3.91 -6.51 -2.49
C PHE A 51 -5.28 -6.51 -3.16
N ALA A 52 -6.11 -7.54 -2.92
CA ALA A 52 -7.41 -7.70 -3.55
C ALA A 52 -8.30 -6.43 -3.50
N PRO A 53 -8.53 -5.78 -2.35
CA PRO A 53 -9.31 -4.54 -2.31
C PRO A 53 -8.62 -3.39 -3.06
N GLY A 54 -7.29 -3.33 -3.04
CA GLY A 54 -6.52 -2.35 -3.80
C GLY A 54 -6.75 -2.46 -5.31
N VAL A 55 -6.78 -3.69 -5.84
CA VAL A 55 -7.09 -3.95 -7.26
C VAL A 55 -8.52 -3.53 -7.60
N LEU A 56 -9.49 -3.87 -6.74
CA LEU A 56 -10.89 -3.47 -6.93
C LEU A 56 -11.06 -1.94 -6.96
N LEU A 57 -10.28 -1.23 -6.12
CA LEU A 57 -10.36 0.22 -5.99
C LEU A 57 -9.44 0.99 -6.97
N ALA A 58 -8.51 0.33 -7.65
CA ALA A 58 -7.54 0.99 -8.53
C ALA A 58 -8.21 1.73 -9.70
N LEU A 59 -9.23 1.12 -10.32
CA LEU A 59 -9.98 1.72 -11.44
C LEU A 59 -10.94 2.83 -10.98
N PRO A 60 -11.82 2.63 -9.99
CA PRO A 60 -12.70 3.70 -9.52
C PRO A 60 -11.96 4.79 -8.76
N GLY A 61 -10.79 4.51 -8.15
CA GLY A 61 -10.02 5.50 -7.39
C GLY A 61 -9.67 6.74 -8.20
N GLY A 62 -9.30 6.57 -9.48
CA GLY A 62 -9.03 7.70 -10.38
C GLY A 62 -10.28 8.51 -10.74
N THR A 63 -11.45 7.87 -10.84
CA THR A 63 -12.71 8.58 -11.13
C THR A 63 -13.26 9.27 -9.88
N ILE A 64 -13.11 8.67 -8.70
CA ILE A 64 -13.44 9.23 -7.40
C ILE A 64 -12.57 10.47 -7.13
N GLY A 65 -11.26 10.38 -7.33
CA GLY A 65 -10.32 11.51 -7.21
C GLY A 65 -10.71 12.69 -8.11
N ARG A 66 -11.06 12.42 -9.36
CA ARG A 66 -11.52 13.45 -10.29
C ARG A 66 -12.87 14.09 -9.91
N ARG A 67 -13.76 13.32 -9.25
CA ARG A 67 -15.11 13.80 -8.87
C ARG A 67 -15.15 14.54 -7.53
N TYR A 68 -14.37 14.09 -6.55
CA TYR A 68 -14.39 14.62 -5.17
C TYR A 68 -13.10 15.38 -4.78
N GLY A 69 -12.10 15.39 -5.66
CA GLY A 69 -10.80 16.02 -5.45
C GLY A 69 -9.77 15.06 -4.86
N ASP A 70 -8.53 15.17 -5.35
CA ASP A 70 -7.43 14.27 -4.98
C ASP A 70 -7.15 14.27 -3.47
N LYS A 71 -7.13 15.45 -2.83
CA LYS A 71 -6.79 15.56 -1.40
C LYS A 71 -7.81 14.88 -0.50
N ALA A 72 -9.11 15.06 -0.76
CA ALA A 72 -10.17 14.44 0.04
C ALA A 72 -10.20 12.92 -0.16
N THR A 73 -10.00 12.47 -1.41
CA THR A 73 -9.96 11.05 -1.75
C THR A 73 -8.78 10.33 -1.10
N VAL A 74 -7.59 10.94 -1.10
CA VAL A 74 -6.40 10.39 -0.43
C VAL A 74 -6.59 10.35 1.09
N LEU A 75 -7.14 11.40 1.70
CA LEU A 75 -7.36 11.42 3.16
C LEU A 75 -8.41 10.42 3.63
N ALA A 76 -9.38 10.07 2.79
CA ALA A 76 -10.37 9.04 3.12
C ALA A 76 -9.82 7.60 3.07
N GLY A 77 -8.72 7.40 2.34
CA GLY A 77 -8.05 6.09 2.19
C GLY A 77 -6.78 5.93 3.03
N LEU A 78 -6.39 6.95 3.81
CA LEU A 78 -5.31 6.89 4.79
C LEU A 78 -5.84 6.35 6.12
#